data_AF-A0A380U4H7-F1
#
_entry.id   AF-A0A380U4H7-F1
#
_cell.length_a   1.000
_cell.length_b   1.000
_cell.length_c   1.000
_cell.angle_alpha   90.00
_cell.angle_beta   90.00
_cell.angle_gamma   90.00
#
_symmetry.space_group_name_H-M   'P 1'
#
loop_
_entity.id
_entity.type
_entity.pdbx_description
1 polymer ?
#
loop_
_entity_poly.entity_id
_entity_poly.type
_entity_poly.pdbx_seq_one_letter_code
_entity_poly.pdbx_strand_id
1 'polypeptide(L)'
;MTTKSNILKSALIAASISAGIAVAYAFQPAKTSIELEEPQVNIAAQQYEVQSVNCNQVCIATVKADEYSIYVEYALDDASVEFLDILNVVHSDETVNAYIDQYEIQKINAAIVGSVK
;
A
#
# COMPACT_ATOMS: atom_id res chain seq x y z
N MET A 1 -81.38 32.14 12.45
CA MET A 1 -80.09 32.84 12.30
C MET A 1 -79.03 31.78 12.03
N THR A 2 -78.45 31.79 10.82
CA THR A 2 -77.03 31.58 10.46
C THR A 2 -76.23 30.44 11.15
N THR A 3 -75.41 29.54 10.57
CA THR A 3 -74.96 29.10 9.23
C THR A 3 -73.85 28.02 9.45
N LYS A 4 -73.75 27.02 8.56
CA LYS A 4 -72.55 26.23 8.12
C LYS A 4 -71.73 25.31 9.06
N SER A 5 -71.60 24.07 8.56
CA SER A 5 -70.37 23.36 8.12
C SER A 5 -69.22 23.14 9.10
N ASN A 6 -68.77 21.88 9.24
CA ASN A 6 -67.46 21.37 8.80
C ASN A 6 -67.36 19.88 9.18
N ILE A 7 -67.31 18.95 8.21
CA ILE A 7 -66.12 18.57 7.44
C ILE A 7 -65.02 18.01 8.36
N LEU A 8 -64.69 16.73 8.09
CA LEU A 8 -63.43 16.07 8.43
C LEU A 8 -63.06 16.05 9.92
N LYS A 9 -63.03 14.85 10.49
CA LYS A 9 -61.74 14.26 10.90
C LYS A 9 -61.94 12.80 11.33
N SER A 10 -61.21 11.95 10.63
CA SER A 10 -60.72 10.63 11.06
C SER A 10 -61.73 9.52 11.34
N ALA A 11 -62.16 8.88 10.26
CA ALA A 11 -62.08 7.43 10.19
C ALA A 11 -60.62 6.95 10.42
N LEU A 12 -60.45 5.69 10.84
CA LEU A 12 -59.19 4.95 11.04
C LEU A 12 -58.53 5.12 12.42
N ILE A 13 -59.13 4.51 13.46
CA ILE A 13 -58.38 3.92 14.57
C ILE A 13 -58.55 2.40 14.47
N ALA A 14 -57.88 1.81 13.49
CA ALA A 14 -57.66 0.37 13.42
C ALA A 14 -56.50 0.12 12.46
N ALA A 15 -55.55 -0.72 12.89
CA ALA A 15 -54.37 -1.19 12.16
C ALA A 15 -53.11 -0.29 12.18
N SER A 16 -52.30 -0.46 13.21
CA SER A 16 -50.83 -0.46 13.08
C SER A 16 -50.31 -1.68 13.85
N ILE A 17 -50.49 -2.88 13.29
CA ILE A 17 -49.51 -3.56 12.45
C ILE A 17 -48.21 -3.78 13.24
N SER A 18 -48.17 -4.95 13.88
CA SER A 18 -46.97 -5.72 14.14
C SER A 18 -46.19 -5.92 12.84
N ALA A 19 -45.18 -5.08 12.58
CA ALA A 19 -44.21 -5.35 11.54
C ALA A 19 -42.90 -4.61 11.83
N GLY A 20 -41.79 -5.34 11.72
CA GLY A 20 -40.51 -4.73 11.39
C GLY A 20 -39.49 -4.76 12.51
N ILE A 21 -38.97 -5.95 12.81
CA ILE A 21 -37.52 -6.05 13.03
C ILE A 21 -37.00 -7.09 12.04
N ALA A 22 -36.92 -6.69 10.77
CA ALA A 22 -36.02 -7.34 9.84
C ALA A 22 -34.61 -6.87 10.22
N VAL A 23 -33.93 -7.66 11.03
CA VAL A 23 -32.50 -7.47 11.28
C VAL A 23 -31.78 -7.84 9.99
N ALA A 24 -31.55 -6.85 9.13
CA ALA A 24 -30.66 -6.98 8.00
C ALA A 24 -29.22 -6.92 8.54
N TYR A 25 -28.75 -8.01 9.15
CA TYR A 25 -27.31 -8.25 9.23
C TYR A 25 -26.85 -8.56 7.81
N ALA A 26 -26.52 -7.50 7.06
CA ALA A 26 -25.63 -7.64 5.93
C ALA A 26 -24.29 -8.07 6.51
N PHE A 27 -24.09 -9.38 6.62
CA PHE A 27 -22.77 -9.97 6.74
C PHE A 27 -22.05 -9.60 5.44
N GLN A 28 -21.45 -8.40 5.41
CA GLN A 28 -20.37 -8.17 4.48
C GLN A 28 -19.35 -9.26 4.82
N PRO A 29 -18.99 -10.14 3.85
CA PRO A 29 -17.96 -11.13 4.12
C PRO A 29 -16.76 -10.35 4.67
N ALA A 30 -16.26 -10.75 5.84
CA ALA A 30 -15.03 -10.19 6.35
C ALA A 30 -13.99 -10.38 5.26
N LYS A 31 -13.44 -9.27 4.76
CA LYS A 31 -12.39 -9.30 3.75
C LYS A 31 -11.31 -10.26 4.24
N THR A 32 -11.06 -11.31 3.47
CA THR A 32 -9.98 -12.26 3.75
C THR A 32 -8.65 -11.51 3.61
N SER A 33 -7.57 -11.95 4.27
CA SER A 33 -6.28 -11.22 4.25
C SER A 33 -5.76 -10.94 2.84
N ILE A 34 -6.16 -11.77 1.87
CA ILE A 34 -5.85 -11.66 0.43
C ILE A 34 -6.39 -10.34 -0.17
N GLU A 35 -7.49 -9.79 0.35
CA GLU A 35 -8.10 -8.55 -0.13
C GLU A 35 -7.53 -7.29 0.57
N LEU A 36 -6.60 -7.48 1.52
CA LEU A 36 -5.96 -6.43 2.31
C LEU A 36 -4.46 -6.25 2.01
N GLU A 37 -3.85 -7.16 1.24
CA GLU A 37 -2.45 -7.01 0.82
C GLU A 37 -2.37 -5.88 -0.21
N GLU A 38 -1.59 -4.84 0.11
CA GLU A 38 -1.27 -3.79 -0.85
C GLU A 38 -0.74 -4.44 -2.14
N PRO A 39 -1.23 -4.01 -3.32
CA PRO A 39 -0.84 -4.62 -4.58
C PRO A 39 0.68 -4.60 -4.70
N GLN A 40 1.28 -5.78 -4.86
CA GLN A 40 2.72 -5.88 -5.00
C GLN A 40 3.15 -5.25 -6.32
N VAL A 41 4.06 -4.28 -6.26
CA VAL A 41 4.62 -3.62 -7.43
C VAL A 41 5.91 -4.29 -7.87
N ASN A 42 6.04 -4.60 -9.15
CA ASN A 42 7.28 -5.15 -9.71
C ASN A 42 8.23 -3.99 -10.02
N ILE A 43 9.39 -3.98 -9.38
CA ILE A 43 10.45 -3.01 -9.68
C ILE A 43 11.23 -3.53 -10.86
N ALA A 44 11.26 -2.75 -11.94
CA ALA A 44 12.07 -3.02 -13.11
C ALA A 44 12.50 -1.70 -13.75
N ALA A 45 13.64 -1.17 -13.32
CA ALA A 45 14.12 0.14 -13.76
C ALA A 45 15.13 0.03 -14.90
N GLN A 46 15.12 1.05 -15.77
CA GLN A 46 16.12 1.17 -16.85
C GLN A 46 17.52 1.43 -16.29
N GLN A 47 17.60 2.19 -15.20
CA GLN A 47 18.84 2.58 -14.56
C GLN A 47 18.70 2.56 -13.04
N TYR A 48 19.81 2.27 -12.38
CA TYR A 48 19.95 2.31 -10.93
C TYR A 48 21.06 3.30 -10.59
N GLU A 49 20.75 4.29 -9.77
CA GLU A 49 21.69 5.34 -9.37
C GLU A 49 21.80 5.40 -7.85
N VAL A 50 23.02 5.26 -7.34
CA VAL A 50 23.29 5.37 -5.90
C VAL A 50 23.29 6.86 -5.53
N GLN A 51 22.30 7.29 -4.74
CA GLN A 51 22.17 8.70 -4.35
C GLN A 51 22.90 9.04 -3.06
N SER A 52 22.91 8.12 -2.10
CA SER A 52 23.60 8.31 -0.84
C SER A 52 24.11 6.98 -0.32
N VAL A 53 25.24 7.03 0.39
CA VAL A 53 25.90 5.89 1.00
C VAL A 53 26.39 6.29 2.39
N ASN A 54 26.13 5.46 3.38
CA ASN A 54 26.71 5.56 4.71
C ASN A 54 27.32 4.21 5.08
N CYS A 55 28.65 4.16 5.19
CA CYS A 55 29.39 2.92 5.42
C CYS A 55 30.07 2.92 6.78
N ASN A 56 29.83 1.86 7.55
CA ASN A 56 30.64 1.46 8.69
C ASN A 56 31.18 0.04 8.42
N GLN A 57 30.88 -0.93 9.29
CA GLN A 57 31.14 -2.36 9.03
C GLN A 57 30.23 -2.91 7.92
N VAL A 58 29.03 -2.33 7.81
CA VAL A 58 28.03 -2.58 6.78
C VAL A 58 27.62 -1.22 6.21
N CYS A 59 27.31 -1.18 4.92
CA CYS A 59 26.88 0.02 4.22
C CYS A 59 25.36 0.05 4.07
N ILE A 60 24.79 1.25 4.22
CA ILE A 60 23.41 1.52 3.85
C ILE A 60 23.43 2.51 2.69
N ALA A 61 22.74 2.19 1.60
CA ALA A 61 22.59 3.08 0.46
C ALA A 61 21.13 3.33 0.11
N THR A 62 20.89 4.52 -0.45
CA THR A 62 19.65 4.81 -1.18
C THR A 62 19.94 4.72 -2.67
N VAL A 63 19.27 3.79 -3.34
CA VAL A 63 19.38 3.55 -4.78
C VAL A 63 18.11 4.02 -5.47
N LYS A 64 18.24 4.97 -6.39
CA LYS A 64 17.14 5.47 -7.22
C LYS A 64 16.88 4.49 -8.36
N ALA A 65 15.62 4.10 -8.50
CA ALA A 65 15.11 3.22 -9.55
C ALA A 65 13.87 3.86 -10.15
N ASP A 66 14.03 4.64 -11.23
CA ASP A 66 12.98 5.48 -11.82
C ASP A 66 12.28 6.36 -10.76
N GLU A 67 10.99 6.14 -10.50
CA GLU A 67 10.21 6.87 -9.50
C GLU A 67 10.39 6.35 -8.07
N TYR A 68 11.03 5.20 -7.89
CA TYR A 68 11.21 4.52 -6.59
C TYR A 68 12.57 4.83 -5.95
N SER A 69 12.62 4.82 -4.63
CA SER A 69 13.85 4.84 -3.86
C SER A 69 13.98 3.53 -3.08
N ILE A 70 15.06 2.80 -3.31
CA ILE A 70 15.32 1.50 -2.70
C ILE A 70 16.39 1.70 -1.63
N TYR A 71 16.07 1.39 -0.38
CA TYR A 71 17.03 1.40 0.70
C TYR A 71 17.64 0.01 0.82
N VAL A 72 18.95 -0.06 0.71
CA VAL A 72 19.68 -1.33 0.66
C VAL A 72 20.74 -1.35 1.75
N GLU A 73 20.85 -2.48 2.42
CA GLU A 73 21.97 -2.81 3.28
C GLU A 73 22.90 -3.75 2.51
N TYR A 74 24.21 -3.48 2.51
CA TYR A 74 25.16 -4.30 1.78
C TYR A 74 26.56 -4.26 2.40
N ALA A 75 27.37 -5.27 2.12
CA ALA A 75 28.81 -5.23 2.35
C ALA A 75 29.58 -5.49 1.06
N LEU A 76 30.80 -4.95 1.03
CA LEU A 76 31.74 -5.15 -0.06
C LEU A 76 32.89 -6.04 0.41
N ASP A 77 33.25 -6.99 -0.44
CA ASP A 77 34.50 -7.76 -0.36
C ASP A 77 35.23 -7.63 -1.70
N ASP A 78 36.47 -7.16 -1.66
CA ASP A 78 37.32 -6.90 -2.83
C ASP A 78 36.60 -6.24 -4.03
N ALA A 79 35.86 -5.15 -3.76
CA ALA A 79 35.05 -4.41 -4.73
C ALA A 79 33.89 -5.20 -5.38
N SER A 80 33.50 -6.33 -4.80
CA SER A 80 32.26 -7.06 -5.11
C SER A 80 31.27 -6.94 -3.95
N VAL A 81 29.98 -6.97 -4.26
CA VAL A 81 28.94 -7.05 -3.21
C VAL A 81 28.91 -8.49 -2.67
N GLU A 82 29.23 -8.65 -1.39
CA GLU A 82 29.23 -9.96 -0.70
C GLU A 82 27.80 -10.37 -0.33
N PHE A 83 27.03 -9.40 0.19
CA PHE A 83 25.61 -9.54 0.45
C PHE A 83 24.88 -8.23 0.16
N LEU A 84 23.59 -8.35 -0.16
CA LEU A 84 22.68 -7.24 -0.29
C LEU A 84 21.33 -7.65 0.27
N ASP A 85 20.77 -6.79 1.13
CA ASP A 85 19.40 -6.90 1.63
C ASP A 85 18.61 -5.64 1.28
N ILE A 86 17.34 -5.83 0.93
CA ILE A 86 16.42 -4.74 0.60
C ILE A 86 15.64 -4.40 1.87
N LEU A 87 15.92 -3.24 2.45
CA LEU A 87 15.29 -2.81 3.69
C LEU A 87 13.86 -2.32 3.45
N ASN A 88 13.66 -1.48 2.44
CA ASN A 88 12.36 -1.01 2.00
C ASN A 88 12.45 -0.33 0.62
N VAL A 89 11.29 -0.23 -0.05
CA VAL A 89 11.12 0.53 -1.29
C VAL A 89 10.10 1.62 -1.04
N VAL A 90 10.42 2.85 -1.45
CA VAL A 90 9.59 4.03 -1.24
C VAL A 90 9.20 4.67 -2.56
N HIS A 91 7.93 5.02 -2.70
CA HIS A 91 7.39 5.81 -3.79
C HIS A 91 6.57 6.96 -3.18
N SER A 92 6.86 8.21 -3.56
CA SER A 92 6.13 9.39 -3.08
C SER A 92 6.01 9.47 -1.54
N ASP A 93 7.13 9.22 -0.84
CA ASP A 93 7.26 9.20 0.64
C ASP A 93 6.50 8.08 1.37
N GLU A 94 5.93 7.12 0.64
CA GLU A 94 5.26 5.95 1.19
C GLU A 94 6.05 4.66 0.89
N THR A 95 6.17 3.79 1.89
CA THR A 95 6.73 2.44 1.69
C THR A 95 5.74 1.61 0.90
N VAL A 96 6.20 0.93 -0.15
CA VAL A 96 5.37 0.07 -1.00
C VAL A 96 5.76 -1.39 -0.86
N ASN A 97 4.78 -2.29 -0.99
CA ASN A 97 5.03 -3.72 -1.16
C ASN A 97 5.67 -3.98 -2.53
N ALA A 98 6.98 -4.17 -2.58
CA ALA A 98 7.73 -4.31 -3.82
C ALA A 98 8.26 -5.73 -4.03
N TYR A 99 8.21 -6.19 -5.28
CA TYR A 99 8.96 -7.34 -5.76
C TYR A 99 10.15 -6.87 -6.60
N ILE A 100 11.35 -7.37 -6.24
CA ILE A 100 12.59 -7.11 -6.96
C ILE A 100 13.16 -8.47 -7.33
N ASP A 101 13.27 -8.74 -8.64
CA ASP A 101 13.82 -10.00 -9.11
C ASP A 101 15.36 -10.03 -9.03
N GLN A 102 15.94 -11.22 -9.23
CA GLN A 102 17.39 -11.39 -9.15
C GLN A 102 18.17 -10.58 -10.20
N TYR A 103 17.60 -10.36 -11.39
CA TYR A 103 18.24 -9.58 -12.45
C TYR A 103 18.31 -8.09 -12.06
N GLU A 104 17.26 -7.58 -11.43
CA GLU A 104 17.24 -6.22 -10.88
C GLU A 104 18.24 -6.07 -9.72
N ILE A 105 18.33 -7.06 -8.82
CA ILE A 105 19.36 -7.09 -7.77
C ILE A 105 20.78 -7.04 -8.34
N GLN A 106 21.05 -7.76 -9.44
CA GLN A 106 22.36 -7.70 -10.10
C GLN A 106 22.68 -6.31 -10.65
N LYS A 107 21.68 -5.60 -11.21
CA LYS A 107 21.85 -4.22 -11.67
C LYS A 107 22.10 -3.26 -10.51
N ILE A 108 21.42 -3.45 -9.37
CA ILE A 108 21.68 -2.69 -8.13
C ILE A 108 23.11 -2.93 -7.65
N ASN A 109 23.58 -4.18 -7.59
CA ASN A 109 24.96 -4.50 -7.23
C ASN A 109 25.98 -3.81 -8.14
N ALA A 110 25.73 -3.83 -9.46
CA ALA A 110 26.60 -3.16 -10.42
C ALA A 110 26.64 -1.63 -10.22
N ALA A 111 25.49 -1.01 -9.90
CA ALA A 111 25.42 0.40 -9.58
C ALA A 111 26.19 0.74 -8.29
N ILE A 112 26.06 -0.10 -7.25
CA ILE A 112 26.80 0.02 -5.99
C ILE A 112 28.31 -0.03 -6.24
N VAL A 113 28.80 -1.08 -6.91
CA VAL A 113 30.23 -1.22 -7.23
C VAL A 113 30.73 -0.04 -8.08
N GLY A 114 29.95 0.41 -9.05
CA GLY A 114 30.29 1.55 -9.88
C GLY A 114 30.33 2.91 -9.15
N SER A 115 29.67 3.02 -8.00
CA SER A 115 29.62 4.22 -7.17
C SER A 115 30.81 4.35 -6.20
N VAL A 116 31.50 3.25 -5.91
CA VAL A 116 32.71 3.23 -5.07
C VAL A 116 33.89 3.67 -5.93
N LYS A 117 34.23 4.96 -5.87
CA LYS A 117 35.41 5.55 -6.53
C LYS A 117 36.18 6.45 -5.59
#